data_AF-A0A2Z3GLI0-F1
#
_entry.id   AF-A0A2Z3GLI0-F1
#
_cell.length_a   1.000
_cell.length_b   1.000
_cell.length_c   1.000
_cell.angle_alpha   90.00
_cell.angle_beta   90.00
_cell.angle_gamma   90.00
#
_symmetry.space_group_name_H-M   'P 1'
#
loop_
_entity.id
_entity.type
_entity.pdbx_description
1 polymer ?
#
loop_
_entity_poly.entity_id
_entity_poly.type
_entity_poly.pdbx_seq_one_letter_code
_entity_poly.pdbx_strand_id
1 'polypeptide(L)'
;MRQAECQRPAAEFAVLIVDDSILEKTHTDLSALICTHWDHRMGRFVKGLNFVSLRYQAGELSLPIAVELIEKTEAVVDPKTQKTSAKSKFTKNEYLRAMLRVAQQQVRYRYLLADSWYASAENLNTVLELGHDFVLALASSRAVALRDKGRKNGQFQALDTLLFPDEQPLRVWLRSVQPAVLVARQVFLNKDGSQGVL
;
A
#
# COMPACT_ATOMS: atom_id res chain seq x y z
N MET A 1 15.37 -31.96 -7.21
CA MET A 1 13.98 -32.17 -7.62
C MET A 1 13.13 -31.09 -6.95
N ARG A 2 12.60 -30.14 -7.72
CA ARG A 2 11.71 -29.08 -7.21
C ARG A 2 10.41 -29.75 -6.82
N GLN A 3 10.07 -29.75 -5.52
CA GLN A 3 8.72 -30.13 -5.10
C GLN A 3 7.75 -29.19 -5.83
N ALA A 4 6.87 -29.81 -6.60
CA ALA A 4 5.87 -29.16 -7.40
C ALA A 4 5.11 -28.13 -6.57
N GLU A 5 4.91 -26.96 -7.16
CA GLU A 5 3.88 -26.01 -6.77
C GLU A 5 2.55 -26.77 -6.85
N CYS A 6 2.13 -27.34 -5.72
CA CYS A 6 0.83 -27.94 -5.57
C CYS A 6 -0.19 -26.88 -5.97
N GLN A 7 -1.00 -27.15 -7.00
CA GLN A 7 -2.10 -26.28 -7.38
C GLN A 7 -3.10 -26.28 -6.23
N ARG A 8 -3.02 -25.23 -5.42
CA ARG A 8 -3.94 -24.98 -4.31
C ARG A 8 -5.26 -24.45 -4.86
N PRO A 9 -6.42 -24.92 -4.40
CA PRO A 9 -7.71 -24.43 -4.88
C PRO A 9 -7.82 -22.92 -4.68
N ALA A 10 -8.52 -22.19 -5.57
CA ALA A 10 -8.68 -20.73 -5.48
C ALA A 10 -9.23 -20.23 -4.12
N ALA A 11 -9.95 -21.09 -3.39
CA ALA A 11 -10.41 -20.86 -2.02
C ALA A 11 -9.28 -20.82 -0.97
N GLU A 12 -8.08 -21.35 -1.25
CA GLU A 12 -6.90 -21.28 -0.37
C GLU A 12 -6.13 -19.95 -0.49
N PHE A 13 -6.39 -19.13 -1.51
CA PHE A 13 -5.71 -17.86 -1.73
C PHE A 13 -6.67 -16.67 -1.71
N ALA A 14 -7.38 -16.52 -0.60
CA ALA A 14 -8.12 -15.29 -0.36
C ALA A 14 -7.17 -14.11 -0.09
N VAL A 15 -7.51 -12.93 -0.58
CA VAL A 15 -6.73 -11.71 -0.43
C VAL A 15 -7.57 -10.58 0.14
N LEU A 16 -6.89 -9.65 0.82
CA LEU A 16 -7.44 -8.34 1.13
C LEU A 16 -6.81 -7.31 0.21
N ILE A 17 -7.63 -6.45 -0.35
CA ILE A 17 -7.22 -5.41 -1.29
C ILE A 17 -7.59 -4.06 -0.67
N VAL A 18 -6.60 -3.19 -0.53
CA VAL A 18 -6.77 -1.84 0.02
C VAL A 18 -6.81 -0.85 -1.13
N ASP A 19 -7.76 0.08 -1.08
CA ASP A 19 -7.84 1.19 -2.02
C ASP A 19 -8.13 2.51 -1.30
N ASP A 20 -7.54 3.59 -1.80
CA ASP A 20 -7.76 4.96 -1.36
C ASP A 20 -8.49 5.74 -2.45
N SER A 21 -9.71 6.18 -2.15
CA SER A 21 -10.58 6.79 -3.15
C SER A 21 -11.12 8.15 -2.67
N ILE A 22 -11.30 9.07 -3.61
CA ILE A 22 -11.98 10.35 -3.38
C ILE A 22 -13.27 10.34 -4.19
N LEU A 23 -14.39 10.50 -3.49
CA LEU A 23 -15.70 10.73 -4.10
C LEU A 23 -15.92 12.24 -4.22
N GLU A 24 -15.88 12.77 -5.45
CA GLU A 24 -16.14 14.20 -5.69
C GLU A 24 -17.58 14.58 -5.27
N LYS A 25 -17.69 15.71 -4.57
CA LYS A 25 -18.95 16.25 -4.05
C LYS A 25 -19.04 17.74 -4.31
N THR A 26 -19.03 18.12 -5.59
CA THR A 26 -18.97 19.52 -6.05
C THR A 26 -20.06 20.42 -5.47
N HIS A 27 -21.26 19.88 -5.23
CA HIS A 27 -22.43 20.66 -4.79
C HIS A 27 -22.76 20.50 -3.30
N THR A 28 -21.98 19.73 -2.53
CA THR A 28 -22.23 19.55 -1.09
C THR A 28 -21.44 20.57 -0.28
N ASP A 29 -22.04 21.03 0.82
CA ASP A 29 -21.43 21.95 1.75
C ASP A 29 -20.17 21.37 2.41
N LEU A 30 -19.24 22.25 2.78
CA LEU A 30 -18.00 21.86 3.43
C LEU A 30 -18.26 21.36 4.86
N SER A 31 -17.56 20.30 5.23
CA SER A 31 -17.56 19.73 6.58
C SER A 31 -16.20 19.07 6.86
N ALA A 32 -16.03 18.52 8.06
CA ALA A 32 -14.83 17.72 8.37
C ALA A 32 -14.69 16.51 7.41
N LEU A 33 -15.81 15.96 6.94
CA LEU A 33 -15.87 14.85 5.99
C LEU A 33 -15.76 15.29 4.53
N ILE A 34 -16.36 16.43 4.18
CA ILE A 34 -16.43 16.95 2.81
C ILE A 34 -15.54 18.17 2.71
N CYS A 35 -14.33 17.98 2.21
CA CYS A 35 -13.35 19.05 2.11
C CYS A 35 -12.46 18.90 0.88
N THR A 36 -11.42 19.72 0.80
CA THR A 36 -10.52 19.72 -0.34
C THR A 36 -9.43 18.66 -0.16
N HIS A 37 -9.27 17.78 -1.16
CA HIS A 37 -8.24 16.73 -1.21
C HIS A 37 -7.41 16.91 -2.48
N TRP A 38 -6.13 16.55 -2.43
CA TRP A 38 -5.30 16.50 -3.64
C TRP A 38 -5.55 15.16 -4.35
N ASP A 39 -5.96 15.21 -5.62
CA ASP A 39 -6.10 14.03 -6.47
C ASP A 39 -4.86 13.90 -7.36
N HIS A 40 -4.04 12.88 -7.10
CA HIS A 40 -2.84 12.60 -7.88
C HIS A 40 -3.13 12.17 -9.31
N ARG A 41 -4.29 11.56 -9.60
CA ARG A 41 -4.69 11.18 -10.95
C ARG A 41 -5.03 12.38 -11.80
N MET A 42 -5.67 13.38 -11.19
CA MET A 42 -6.08 14.61 -11.90
C MET A 42 -5.06 15.75 -11.80
N GLY A 43 -4.08 15.65 -10.90
CA GLY A 43 -3.08 16.70 -10.67
C GLY A 43 -3.68 18.00 -10.12
N ARG A 44 -4.80 17.91 -9.39
CA ARG A 44 -5.53 19.08 -8.86
C ARG A 44 -6.16 18.80 -7.50
N PHE A 45 -6.53 19.89 -6.82
CA PHE A 45 -7.39 19.80 -5.66
C PHE A 45 -8.85 19.57 -6.07
N VAL A 46 -9.51 18.62 -5.41
CA VAL A 46 -10.91 18.25 -5.62
C VAL A 46 -11.68 18.39 -4.31
N LYS A 47 -12.92 18.90 -4.37
CA LYS A 47 -13.83 18.91 -3.22
C LYS A 47 -14.56 17.58 -3.18
N GLY A 48 -14.44 16.86 -2.07
CA GLY A 48 -15.01 15.53 -1.97
C GLY A 48 -14.90 14.92 -0.59
N LEU A 49 -15.28 13.65 -0.54
CA LEU A 49 -15.13 12.78 0.61
C LEU A 49 -14.07 11.74 0.28
N ASN A 50 -13.05 11.63 1.11
CA ASN A 50 -11.99 10.65 0.96
C ASN A 50 -12.20 9.48 1.91
N PHE A 51 -11.92 8.27 1.43
CA PHE A 51 -12.10 7.06 2.23
C PHE A 51 -11.08 6.00 1.82
N VAL A 52 -10.69 5.18 2.80
CA VAL A 52 -9.91 3.96 2.56
C VAL A 52 -10.85 2.78 2.65
N SER A 53 -10.82 1.90 1.66
CA SER A 53 -11.67 0.72 1.60
C SER A 53 -10.85 -0.55 1.66
N LEU A 54 -11.46 -1.60 2.21
CA LEU A 54 -10.91 -2.94 2.28
C LEU A 54 -11.86 -3.92 1.58
N ARG A 55 -11.38 -4.53 0.50
CA ARG A 55 -12.13 -5.52 -0.27
C ARG A 55 -11.54 -6.90 -0.05
N TYR A 56 -12.40 -7.86 0.28
CA TYR A 56 -12.07 -9.27 0.36
C TYR A 56 -12.32 -9.93 -1.00
N GLN A 57 -11.36 -10.75 -1.46
CA GLN A 57 -11.51 -11.53 -2.68
C GLN A 57 -11.08 -12.98 -2.46
N ALA A 58 -11.95 -13.94 -2.78
CA ALA A 58 -11.69 -15.37 -2.70
C ALA A 58 -12.28 -16.09 -3.93
N GLY A 59 -11.42 -16.43 -4.89
CA GLY A 59 -11.88 -16.85 -6.22
C GLY A 59 -12.74 -15.76 -6.87
N GLU A 60 -13.96 -16.13 -7.26
CA GLU A 60 -14.96 -15.22 -7.85
C GLU A 60 -15.70 -14.37 -6.81
N LEU A 61 -15.62 -14.70 -5.52
CA LEU A 61 -16.26 -13.91 -4.47
C LEU A 61 -15.49 -12.60 -4.26
N SER A 62 -16.18 -11.47 -4.36
CA SER A 62 -15.62 -10.14 -4.15
C SER A 62 -16.57 -9.30 -3.28
N LEU A 63 -16.14 -8.94 -2.07
CA LEU A 63 -16.97 -8.27 -1.08
C LEU A 63 -16.23 -7.06 -0.46
N PRO A 64 -16.83 -5.87 -0.39
CA PRO A 64 -16.33 -4.82 0.48
C PRO A 64 -16.59 -5.22 1.94
N ILE A 65 -15.54 -5.24 2.77
CA ILE A 65 -15.65 -5.69 4.18
C ILE A 65 -15.40 -4.57 5.19
N ALA A 66 -14.72 -3.49 4.78
CA ALA A 66 -14.54 -2.31 5.63
C ALA A 66 -14.38 -1.04 4.80
N VAL A 67 -14.77 0.08 5.38
CA VAL A 67 -14.53 1.42 4.85
C VAL A 67 -14.28 2.37 6.02
N GLU A 68 -13.23 3.19 5.90
CA GLU A 68 -12.91 4.25 6.84
C GLU A 68 -12.98 5.59 6.13
N LEU A 69 -13.84 6.48 6.66
CA LEU A 69 -14.01 7.83 6.13
C LEU A 69 -12.92 8.75 6.71
N ILE A 70 -12.29 9.56 5.87
CA ILE A 70 -11.20 10.44 6.28
C ILE A 70 -11.75 11.82 6.63
N GLU A 71 -11.90 12.05 7.93
CA GLU A 71 -12.30 13.34 8.51
C GLU A 71 -11.10 14.22 8.79
N LYS A 72 -11.15 15.51 8.43
CA LYS A 72 -10.13 16.50 8.79
C LYS A 72 -10.61 17.41 9.90
N THR A 73 -10.34 17.03 11.14
CA THR A 73 -10.81 17.72 12.35
C THR A 73 -9.74 18.56 13.03
N GLU A 74 -8.46 18.27 12.79
CA GLU A 74 -7.34 18.88 13.52
C GLU A 74 -6.79 20.08 12.76
N ALA A 75 -6.78 21.26 13.38
CA ALA A 75 -6.22 22.46 12.76
C ALA A 75 -4.67 22.40 12.73
N VAL A 76 -4.09 22.76 11.59
CA VAL A 76 -2.64 22.82 11.36
C VAL A 76 -2.30 24.14 10.72
N VAL A 77 -1.40 24.88 11.35
CA VAL A 77 -0.83 26.10 10.76
C VAL A 77 0.47 25.72 10.08
N ASP A 78 0.57 26.02 8.78
CA ASP A 78 1.83 25.91 8.07
C ASP A 78 2.79 27.01 8.57
N PRO A 79 3.94 26.67 9.17
CA PRO A 79 4.85 27.65 9.74
C PRO A 79 5.45 28.59 8.69
N LYS A 80 5.56 28.15 7.43
CA LYS A 80 6.14 28.94 6.34
C LYS A 80 5.12 29.86 5.69
N THR A 81 3.91 29.35 5.43
CA THR A 81 2.88 30.12 4.72
C THR A 81 1.89 30.82 5.65
N GLN A 82 1.93 30.52 6.96
CA GLN A 82 0.97 30.97 7.98
C GLN A 82 -0.50 30.62 7.64
N LYS A 83 -0.71 29.70 6.69
CA LYS A 83 -2.05 29.24 6.32
C LYS A 83 -2.51 28.14 7.26
N THR A 84 -3.73 28.28 7.74
CA THR A 84 -4.41 27.22 8.50
C THR A 84 -5.04 26.23 7.52
N SER A 85 -4.77 24.94 7.74
CA SER A 85 -5.40 23.81 7.07
C SER A 85 -5.95 22.85 8.12
N ALA A 86 -6.78 21.90 7.72
CA ALA A 86 -7.20 20.81 8.59
C ALA A 86 -6.51 19.51 8.16
N LYS A 87 -6.15 18.66 9.13
CA LYS A 87 -5.67 17.30 8.90
C LYS A 87 -6.56 16.29 9.63
N SER A 88 -6.48 15.04 9.18
CA SER A 88 -7.10 13.94 9.91
C SER A 88 -6.34 13.63 11.19
N LYS A 89 -7.08 13.23 12.23
CA LYS A 89 -6.53 12.77 13.50
C LYS A 89 -5.61 11.57 13.32
N PHE A 90 -5.98 10.65 12.43
CA PHE A 90 -5.19 9.50 12.04
C PHE A 90 -4.83 9.55 10.56
N THR A 91 -3.66 9.02 10.23
CA THR A 91 -3.21 8.82 8.85
C THR A 91 -3.93 7.63 8.21
N LYS A 92 -3.96 7.59 6.87
CA LYS A 92 -4.49 6.43 6.11
C LYS A 92 -3.78 5.12 6.46
N ASN A 93 -2.49 5.18 6.77
CA ASN A 93 -1.71 4.01 7.21
C ASN A 93 -2.17 3.51 8.59
N GLU A 94 -2.49 4.41 9.52
CA GLU A 94 -3.06 4.03 10.81
C GLU A 94 -4.45 3.42 10.66
N TYR A 95 -5.32 4.01 9.83
CA TYR A 95 -6.63 3.44 9.51
C TYR A 95 -6.50 2.04 8.89
N LEU A 96 -5.58 1.85 7.93
CA LEU A 96 -5.32 0.54 7.35
C LEU A 96 -4.98 -0.49 8.44
N ARG A 97 -4.01 -0.18 9.31
CA ARG A 97 -3.60 -1.10 10.39
C ARG A 97 -4.74 -1.40 11.36
N ALA A 98 -5.61 -0.43 11.64
CA ALA A 98 -6.80 -0.64 12.46
C ALA A 98 -7.79 -1.57 11.76
N MET A 99 -8.11 -1.32 10.48
CA MET A 99 -8.99 -2.16 9.67
C MET A 99 -8.50 -3.60 9.58
N LEU A 100 -7.19 -3.83 9.38
CA LEU A 100 -6.62 -5.19 9.31
C LEU A 100 -6.80 -5.97 10.62
N ARG A 101 -6.62 -5.30 11.77
CA ARG A 101 -6.80 -5.94 13.08
C ARG A 101 -8.24 -6.39 13.33
N VAL A 102 -9.21 -5.69 12.76
CA VAL A 102 -10.63 -6.06 12.81
C VAL A 102 -10.94 -7.14 11.77
N ALA A 103 -10.46 -7.00 10.54
CA ALA A 103 -10.76 -7.89 9.42
C ALA A 103 -10.29 -9.33 9.65
N GLN A 104 -9.12 -9.54 10.26
CA GLN A 104 -8.59 -10.89 10.56
C GLN A 104 -9.55 -11.75 11.43
N GLN A 105 -10.43 -11.10 12.20
CA GLN A 105 -11.39 -11.79 13.07
C GLN A 105 -12.63 -12.24 12.29
N GLN A 106 -12.86 -11.67 11.11
CA GLN A 106 -14.07 -11.88 10.31
C GLN A 106 -13.81 -12.79 9.11
N VAL A 107 -12.62 -12.69 8.49
CA VAL A 107 -12.28 -13.42 7.27
C VAL A 107 -10.87 -13.99 7.33
N ARG A 108 -10.69 -15.18 6.73
CA ARG A 108 -9.36 -15.75 6.50
C ARG A 108 -8.83 -15.29 5.15
N TYR A 109 -7.61 -14.76 5.15
CA TYR A 109 -6.89 -14.34 3.94
C TYR A 109 -5.41 -14.67 4.07
N ARG A 110 -4.73 -14.81 2.93
CA ARG A 110 -3.29 -15.10 2.89
C ARG A 110 -2.46 -13.85 2.64
N TYR A 111 -2.90 -13.00 1.72
CA TYR A 111 -2.14 -11.84 1.27
C TYR A 111 -2.91 -10.53 1.44
N LEU A 112 -2.19 -9.48 1.85
CA LEU A 112 -2.59 -8.09 1.61
C LEU A 112 -2.06 -7.61 0.25
N LEU A 113 -2.93 -7.04 -0.56
CA LEU A 113 -2.61 -6.34 -1.80
C LEU A 113 -2.85 -4.84 -1.61
N ALA A 114 -1.86 -4.02 -1.97
CA ALA A 114 -1.97 -2.56 -1.96
C ALA A 114 -0.95 -1.91 -2.88
N ASP A 115 -1.14 -0.62 -3.15
CA ASP A 115 -0.16 0.19 -3.88
C ASP A 115 1.11 0.50 -3.05
N SER A 116 2.05 1.20 -3.67
CA SER A 116 3.30 1.59 -3.02
C SER A 116 3.15 2.62 -1.91
N TRP A 117 2.04 3.37 -1.87
CA TRP A 117 1.77 4.34 -0.81
C TRP A 117 1.59 3.63 0.54
N TYR A 118 1.04 2.42 0.53
CA TYR A 118 0.87 1.59 1.71
C TYR A 118 2.09 0.73 2.06
N ALA A 119 3.18 0.76 1.29
CA ALA A 119 4.39 -0.03 1.52
C ALA A 119 5.31 0.54 2.63
N SER A 120 4.76 1.16 3.67
CA SER A 120 5.52 1.62 4.83
C SER A 120 6.02 0.44 5.67
N ALA A 121 7.19 0.57 6.31
CA ALA A 121 7.75 -0.52 7.14
C ALA A 121 6.79 -0.92 8.27
N GLU A 122 6.09 0.05 8.87
CA GLU A 122 5.08 -0.20 9.90
C GLU A 122 3.93 -1.07 9.39
N ASN A 123 3.40 -0.79 8.20
CA ASN A 123 2.31 -1.60 7.63
C ASN A 123 2.79 -3.01 7.30
N LEU A 124 3.96 -3.13 6.66
CA LEU A 124 4.51 -4.43 6.29
C LEU A 124 4.75 -5.30 7.53
N ASN A 125 5.33 -4.72 8.60
CA ASN A 125 5.48 -5.43 9.87
C ASN A 125 4.12 -5.77 10.50
N THR A 126 3.14 -4.86 10.46
CA THR A 126 1.79 -5.15 10.99
C THR A 126 1.18 -6.35 10.29
N VAL A 127 1.27 -6.45 8.96
CA VAL A 127 0.73 -7.60 8.21
C VAL A 127 1.40 -8.91 8.64
N LEU A 128 2.73 -8.89 8.81
CA LEU A 128 3.51 -10.04 9.26
C LEU A 128 3.19 -10.43 10.71
N GLU A 129 3.04 -9.45 11.60
CA GLU A 129 2.65 -9.65 13.01
C GLU A 129 1.27 -10.29 13.13
N LEU A 130 0.36 -9.97 12.19
CA LEU A 130 -0.95 -10.60 12.08
C LEU A 130 -0.90 -12.01 11.44
N GLY A 131 0.27 -12.50 11.05
CA GLY A 131 0.44 -13.83 10.47
C GLY A 131 0.10 -13.95 8.99
N HIS A 132 0.00 -12.82 8.29
CA HIS A 132 -0.31 -12.76 6.86
C HIS A 132 0.92 -12.34 6.05
N ASP A 133 0.88 -12.63 4.75
CA ASP A 133 1.88 -12.16 3.80
C ASP A 133 1.35 -10.94 3.04
N PHE A 134 2.16 -10.36 2.16
CA PHE A 134 1.78 -9.21 1.37
C PHE A 134 2.35 -9.26 -0.05
N VAL A 135 1.66 -8.61 -0.98
CA VAL A 135 2.15 -8.30 -2.33
C VAL A 135 1.78 -6.84 -2.61
N LEU A 136 2.76 -5.95 -2.52
CA LEU A 136 2.59 -4.52 -2.74
C LEU A 136 3.54 -4.04 -3.82
N ALA A 137 3.14 -3.01 -4.55
CA ALA A 137 4.08 -2.23 -5.33
C ALA A 137 5.12 -1.58 -4.39
N LEU A 138 6.34 -1.40 -4.86
CA LEU A 138 7.42 -0.79 -4.10
C LEU A 138 8.00 0.38 -4.88
N ALA A 139 8.12 1.54 -4.22
CA ALA A 139 8.71 2.70 -4.87
C ALA A 139 10.15 2.40 -5.33
N SER A 140 10.50 2.82 -6.54
CA SER A 140 11.83 2.60 -7.13
C SER A 140 12.97 3.22 -6.29
N SER A 141 12.67 4.30 -5.58
CA SER A 141 13.60 4.97 -4.67
C SER A 141 13.75 4.27 -3.30
N ARG A 142 13.09 3.13 -3.08
CA ARG A 142 13.14 2.45 -1.79
C ARG A 142 14.56 2.00 -1.45
N ALA A 143 15.01 2.35 -0.24
CA ALA A 143 16.29 1.90 0.28
C ALA A 143 16.26 0.42 0.66
N VAL A 144 17.13 -0.37 0.02
CA VAL A 144 17.24 -1.82 0.20
C VAL A 144 18.70 -2.26 0.41
N ALA A 145 18.89 -3.39 1.09
CA ALA A 145 20.18 -4.06 1.22
C ALA A 145 20.12 -5.45 0.59
N LEU A 146 21.18 -5.87 -0.11
CA LEU A 146 21.27 -7.20 -0.76
C LEU A 146 21.76 -8.31 0.17
N ARG A 147 22.33 -7.95 1.33
CA ARG A 147 22.90 -8.89 2.30
C ARG A 147 22.54 -8.45 3.71
N ASP A 148 22.25 -9.42 4.58
CA ASP A 148 21.96 -9.15 6.00
C ASP A 148 23.11 -8.43 6.73
N LYS A 149 24.37 -8.79 6.41
CA LYS A 149 25.55 -8.07 6.92
C LYS A 149 25.56 -6.60 6.49
N GLY A 150 25.20 -6.32 5.23
CA GLY A 150 25.11 -4.95 4.72
C GLY A 150 24.03 -4.15 5.43
N ARG A 151 22.85 -4.75 5.65
CA ARG A 151 21.76 -4.16 6.44
C ARG A 151 22.24 -3.75 7.84
N LYS A 152 22.93 -4.63 8.56
CA LYS A 152 23.46 -4.37 9.91
C LYS A 152 24.49 -3.25 9.94
N ASN A 153 25.24 -3.08 8.86
CA ASN A 153 26.23 -2.01 8.69
C ASN A 153 25.64 -0.73 8.07
N GLY A 154 24.32 -0.63 7.93
CA GLY A 154 23.66 0.55 7.36
C GLY A 154 23.88 0.73 5.84
N GLN A 155 24.36 -0.30 5.14
CA GLN A 155 24.60 -0.27 3.70
C GLN A 155 23.29 -0.50 2.95
N PHE A 156 22.69 0.59 2.50
CA PHE A 156 21.48 0.57 1.68
C PHE A 156 21.73 1.32 0.37
N GLN A 157 21.08 0.85 -0.69
CA GLN A 157 21.04 1.51 -1.99
C GLN A 157 19.58 1.60 -2.46
N ALA A 158 19.28 2.51 -3.38
CA ALA A 158 17.95 2.59 -3.96
C ALA A 158 17.67 1.37 -4.85
N LEU A 159 16.42 0.92 -4.88
CA LEU A 159 16.00 -0.29 -5.58
C LEU A 159 16.22 -0.20 -7.09
N ASP A 160 16.03 0.98 -7.68
CA ASP A 160 16.28 1.27 -9.10
C ASP A 160 17.74 1.13 -9.54
N THR A 161 18.68 1.19 -8.61
CA THR A 161 20.11 0.95 -8.90
C THR A 161 20.45 -0.54 -9.04
N LEU A 162 19.51 -1.44 -8.74
CA LEU A 162 19.74 -2.87 -8.78
C LEU A 162 19.51 -3.45 -10.18
N LEU A 163 20.38 -4.40 -10.55
CA LEU A 163 20.18 -5.25 -11.71
C LEU A 163 19.25 -6.40 -11.32
N PHE A 164 18.08 -6.45 -11.93
CA PHE A 164 17.16 -7.57 -11.82
C PHE A 164 17.50 -8.58 -12.93
N PRO A 165 17.87 -9.82 -12.57
CA PRO A 165 17.96 -10.90 -13.54
C PRO A 165 16.57 -11.16 -14.14
N ASP A 166 16.51 -11.46 -15.44
CA ASP A 166 15.25 -11.73 -16.11
C ASP A 166 14.49 -12.87 -15.41
N GLU A 167 13.21 -12.60 -15.12
CA GLU A 167 12.24 -13.54 -14.54
C GLU A 167 12.55 -14.07 -13.12
N GLN A 168 13.53 -13.52 -12.40
CA GLN A 168 13.86 -13.97 -11.04
C GLN A 168 13.68 -12.89 -9.98
N PRO A 169 12.92 -13.15 -8.90
CA PRO A 169 12.79 -12.20 -7.81
C PRO A 169 14.12 -12.04 -7.06
N LEU A 170 14.47 -10.80 -6.73
CA LEU A 170 15.59 -10.47 -5.87
C LEU A 170 15.18 -10.57 -4.40
N ARG A 171 15.97 -11.31 -3.62
CA ARG A 171 15.84 -11.31 -2.16
C ARG A 171 16.57 -10.10 -1.59
N VAL A 172 15.84 -9.20 -0.96
CA VAL A 172 16.38 -7.96 -0.39
C VAL A 172 15.88 -7.72 1.04
N TRP A 173 16.55 -6.82 1.75
CA TRP A 173 16.14 -6.36 3.06
C TRP A 173 15.70 -4.90 2.98
N LEU A 174 14.46 -4.63 3.36
CA LEU A 174 13.96 -3.26 3.50
C LEU A 174 14.37 -2.70 4.86
N ARG A 175 14.57 -1.38 4.93
CA ARG A 175 14.82 -0.69 6.20
C ARG A 175 13.62 -0.92 7.15
N SER A 176 13.92 -1.30 8.38
CA SER A 176 12.95 -1.51 9.46
C SER A 176 11.87 -2.57 9.19
N VAL A 177 12.03 -3.45 8.18
CA VAL A 177 11.16 -4.63 7.98
C VAL A 177 11.90 -5.85 8.50
N GLN A 178 11.24 -6.69 9.31
CA GLN A 178 11.92 -7.78 10.02
C GLN A 178 12.53 -8.82 9.06
N PRO A 179 11.74 -9.53 8.23
CA PRO A 179 12.27 -10.51 7.29
C PRO A 179 12.84 -9.89 6.02
N ALA A 180 13.61 -10.69 5.29
CA ALA A 180 13.90 -10.40 3.88
C ALA A 180 12.59 -10.51 3.07
N VAL A 181 12.48 -9.69 2.04
CA VAL A 181 11.37 -9.72 1.08
C VAL A 181 11.88 -10.14 -0.28
N LEU A 182 10.97 -10.61 -1.13
CA LEU A 182 11.22 -10.84 -2.54
C LEU A 182 10.69 -9.65 -3.33
N VAL A 183 11.50 -9.12 -4.23
CA VAL A 183 11.11 -8.06 -5.16
C VAL A 183 11.28 -8.58 -6.58
N ALA A 184 10.18 -8.61 -7.33
CA ALA A 184 10.21 -8.84 -8.76
C ALA A 184 10.10 -7.48 -9.49
N ARG A 185 10.58 -7.43 -10.73
CA ARG A 185 10.43 -6.28 -11.62
C ARG A 185 9.83 -6.78 -12.93
N GLN A 186 8.74 -6.17 -13.35
CA GLN A 186 8.10 -6.45 -14.63
C GLN A 186 8.15 -5.21 -15.51
N VAL A 187 8.71 -5.36 -16.72
CA VAL A 187 8.73 -4.30 -17.72
C VAL A 187 7.61 -4.57 -18.72
N PHE A 188 6.71 -3.61 -18.88
CA PHE A 188 5.62 -3.66 -19.83
C PHE A 188 5.90 -2.71 -20.99
N LEU A 189 5.53 -3.14 -22.19
CA LEU A 189 5.46 -2.24 -23.34
C LEU A 189 4.05 -1.65 -23.39
N ASN A 190 3.95 -0.32 -23.24
CA ASN A 190 2.69 0.39 -23.39
C ASN A 190 2.28 0.45 -24.87
N LYS A 191 0.98 0.68 -25.12
CA LYS A 191 0.43 0.78 -26.49
C LYS A 191 1.04 1.92 -27.31
N ASP A 192 1.58 2.94 -26.67
CA ASP A 192 2.26 4.08 -27.29
C ASP A 192 3.75 3.85 -27.54
N GLY A 193 4.26 2.63 -27.28
CA GLY A 193 5.67 2.27 -27.42
C GLY A 193 6.56 2.71 -26.25
N SER A 194 6.01 3.40 -25.25
CA SER A 194 6.73 3.68 -24.00
C SER A 194 6.86 2.41 -23.14
N GLN A 195 7.79 2.41 -22.19
CA GLN A 195 7.96 1.31 -21.24
C GLN A 195 7.42 1.70 -19.87
N GLY A 196 6.57 0.85 -19.30
CA GLY A 196 6.17 0.91 -17.90
C GLY A 196 6.98 -0.10 -17.08
N VAL A 197 7.30 0.24 -15.83
CA VAL A 197 7.95 -0.69 -14.89
C VAL A 197 7.05 -0.84 -13.67
N LEU A 198 6.76 -2.08 -13.30
CA LEU A 198 6.11 -2.49 -12.05
C LEU A 198 7.09 -3.26 -11.17
#